data_AF-A0AA39KMA1-F1
#
_entry.id   AF-A0AA39KMA1-F1
#
_cell.length_a   1.000
_cell.length_b   1.000
_cell.length_c   1.000
_cell.angle_alpha   90.00
_cell.angle_beta   90.00
_cell.angle_gamma   90.00
#
_symmetry.space_group_name_H-M   'P 1'
#
loop_
_entity.id
_entity.type
_entity.pdbx_description
1 polymer ?
#
loop_
_entity_poly.entity_id
_entity_poly.type
_entity_poly.pdbx_seq_one_letter_code
_entity_poly.pdbx_strand_id
1 'polypeptide(L)'
;MSREEIDEHLKQMENEIRTTIEAIVPKTTEKDNIYCYENKKIHKLQKTKSQLITLLNRTKKNAYVNNTNLINELTQAIKHTKRQLHREFTTNIEQHWERTYKKINHKEADTFFPTINRLFRPNQRHSVPDIHINVANNELITRAKIDMNKVHSENNKHIITDMQDKLDILGVHYENINKPRMLNEKSRLREIILKKVDSFRQEIRDDETNNETVTQFNKTNRAFNQTEDEELKKYFCSFAQVSEILKKLPNKTSVGIDLIPAITLKHLPIRMKWDLTVLFNQALNNNYFPTIWKTAKIYNNKHRRIPKRNRTRLPKTTRLHAAGHTWYNPR
;
A
#
# COMPACT_ATOMS: atom_id res chain seq x y z
N MET A 1 26.27 12.97 -16.64
CA MET A 1 25.80 12.73 -15.27
C MET A 1 26.24 11.32 -14.91
N SER A 2 27.00 11.16 -13.83
CA SER A 2 27.49 9.86 -13.39
C SER A 2 26.39 9.03 -12.75
N ARG A 3 26.66 7.74 -12.50
CA ARG A 3 25.71 6.82 -11.88
C ARG A 3 25.46 7.18 -10.42
N GLU A 4 26.50 7.64 -9.74
CA GLU A 4 26.45 8.14 -8.37
C GLU A 4 25.57 9.39 -8.28
N GLU A 5 25.74 10.34 -9.21
CA GLU A 5 24.90 11.54 -9.29
C GLU A 5 23.42 11.19 -9.52
N ILE A 6 23.13 10.22 -10.41
CA ILE A 6 21.76 9.75 -10.65
C ILE A 6 21.14 9.20 -9.35
N ASP A 7 21.86 8.35 -8.63
CA ASP A 7 21.38 7.76 -7.38
C ASP A 7 21.20 8.81 -6.27
N GLU A 8 22.11 9.78 -6.17
CA GLU A 8 22.03 10.87 -5.19
C GLU A 8 20.81 11.76 -5.45
N HIS A 9 20.60 12.20 -6.70
CA HIS A 9 19.44 13.01 -7.05
C HIS A 9 18.11 12.26 -6.86
N LEU A 10 18.06 10.97 -7.16
CA LEU A 10 16.87 10.16 -6.91
C LEU A 10 16.56 10.05 -5.40
N LYS A 11 17.58 9.80 -4.57
CA LYS A 11 17.43 9.78 -3.11
C LYS A 11 16.99 11.13 -2.56
N GLN A 12 17.55 12.22 -3.06
CA GLN A 12 17.15 13.57 -2.67
C GLN A 12 15.67 13.82 -2.99
N MET A 13 15.24 13.51 -4.21
CA MET A 13 13.84 13.66 -4.63
C MET A 13 12.90 12.80 -3.77
N GLU A 14 13.26 11.54 -3.49
CA GLU A 14 12.49 10.65 -2.62
C GLU A 14 12.36 11.22 -1.20
N ASN A 15 13.45 11.75 -0.64
CA ASN A 15 13.46 12.35 0.70
C ASN A 15 12.63 13.63 0.77
N GLU A 16 12.71 14.50 -0.23
CA GLU A 16 11.90 15.73 -0.29
C GLU A 16 10.40 15.41 -0.36
N ILE A 17 10.02 14.44 -1.20
CA ILE A 17 8.62 13.97 -1.31
C ILE A 17 8.16 13.39 0.03
N ARG A 18 8.96 12.53 0.66
CA ARG A 18 8.62 11.90 1.95
C ARG A 18 8.47 12.92 3.07
N THR A 19 9.43 13.83 3.21
CA THR A 19 9.41 14.89 4.23
C THR A 19 8.17 15.77 4.07
N THR A 20 7.82 16.09 2.83
CA THR A 20 6.62 16.87 2.51
C THR A 20 5.33 16.11 2.87
N ILE A 21 5.27 14.81 2.57
CA ILE A 21 4.13 13.96 2.95
C ILE A 21 4.01 13.93 4.48
N GLU A 22 5.09 13.73 5.20
CA GLU A 22 5.07 13.63 6.67
C GLU A 22 4.66 14.95 7.35
N ALA A 23 5.03 16.09 6.75
CA ALA A 23 4.65 17.41 7.24
C ALA A 23 3.17 17.75 6.98
N ILE A 24 2.63 17.33 5.83
CA ILE A 24 1.29 17.76 5.38
C ILE A 24 0.20 16.75 5.72
N VAL A 25 0.49 15.44 5.64
CA VAL A 25 -0.53 14.40 5.77
C VAL A 25 -0.78 14.09 7.25
N PRO A 26 -2.00 14.33 7.76
CA PRO A 26 -2.32 14.01 9.14
C PRO A 26 -2.22 12.50 9.38
N LYS A 27 -1.40 12.10 10.35
CA LYS A 27 -1.23 10.71 10.77
C LYS A 27 -2.43 10.28 11.61
N THR A 28 -3.25 9.37 11.10
CA THR A 28 -4.30 8.73 11.90
C THR A 28 -3.64 7.78 12.90
N THR A 29 -3.74 8.08 14.19
CA THR A 29 -3.34 7.14 15.24
C THR A 29 -4.29 5.94 15.23
N GLU A 30 -3.77 4.72 15.07
CA GLU A 30 -4.51 3.45 14.95
C GLU A 30 -5.38 3.05 16.18
N LYS A 31 -5.60 3.97 17.13
CA LYS A 31 -6.21 3.67 18.43
C LYS A 31 -7.69 4.01 18.54
N ASP A 32 -8.25 4.77 17.61
CA ASP A 32 -9.65 5.15 17.77
C ASP A 32 -10.52 4.02 17.24
N ASN A 33 -11.09 3.24 18.17
CA ASN A 33 -12.14 2.26 17.88
C ASN A 33 -13.44 3.00 17.51
N ILE A 34 -13.38 3.90 16.53
CA ILE A 34 -14.49 4.77 16.08
C ILE A 34 -15.71 3.92 15.69
N TYR A 35 -15.47 2.66 15.30
CA TYR A 35 -16.49 1.65 15.03
C TYR A 35 -17.50 1.46 16.16
N CYS A 36 -17.13 1.68 17.44
CA CYS A 36 -18.10 1.58 18.54
C CYS A 36 -19.10 2.75 18.56
N TYR A 37 -18.81 3.84 17.84
CA TYR A 37 -19.65 5.03 17.70
C TYR A 37 -20.34 5.11 16.32
N GLU A 38 -20.06 4.18 15.40
CA GLU A 38 -20.70 4.15 14.08
C GLU A 38 -22.14 3.60 14.16
N ASN A 39 -23.07 4.31 13.52
CA ASN A 39 -24.46 3.86 13.34
C ASN A 39 -24.82 3.84 11.84
N LYS A 40 -25.99 3.27 11.49
CA LYS A 40 -26.47 3.21 10.10
C LYS A 40 -26.58 4.60 9.44
N LYS A 41 -26.90 5.64 10.21
CA LYS A 41 -27.05 7.02 9.73
C LYS A 41 -25.69 7.63 9.38
N ILE A 42 -24.66 7.42 10.22
CA ILE A 42 -23.27 7.81 9.95
C ILE A 42 -22.77 7.15 8.66
N HIS A 43 -23.01 5.85 8.48
CA HIS A 43 -22.63 5.17 7.23
C HIS A 43 -23.34 5.75 6.00
N LYS A 44 -24.64 6.05 6.11
CA LYS A 44 -25.40 6.70 5.02
C LYS A 44 -24.79 8.07 4.69
N LEU A 45 -24.49 8.88 5.70
CA LEU A 45 -23.88 10.20 5.53
C LEU A 45 -22.45 10.13 4.97
N GLN A 46 -21.63 9.17 5.40
CA GLN A 46 -20.29 8.92 4.84
C GLN A 46 -20.38 8.53 3.34
N LYS A 47 -21.36 7.68 2.98
CA LYS A 47 -21.63 7.31 1.58
C LYS A 47 -22.06 8.52 0.76
N THR A 48 -23.01 9.32 1.26
CA THR A 48 -23.45 10.56 0.60
C THR A 48 -22.29 11.53 0.41
N LYS A 49 -21.47 11.76 1.43
CA LYS A 49 -20.26 12.59 1.34
C LYS A 49 -19.33 12.10 0.22
N SER A 50 -19.09 10.79 0.14
CA SER A 50 -18.21 10.19 -0.88
C SER A 50 -18.78 10.34 -2.30
N GLN A 51 -20.11 10.20 -2.45
CA GLN A 51 -20.80 10.45 -3.71
C GLN A 51 -20.69 11.92 -4.13
N LEU A 52 -20.93 12.87 -3.21
CA LEU A 52 -20.82 14.31 -3.49
C LEU A 52 -19.40 14.72 -3.89
N ILE A 53 -18.37 14.20 -3.20
CA ILE A 53 -16.97 14.44 -3.55
C ILE A 53 -16.66 13.89 -4.95
N THR A 54 -17.16 12.70 -5.27
CA THR A 54 -16.98 12.10 -6.59
C THR A 54 -17.64 12.94 -7.67
N LEU A 55 -18.86 13.43 -7.43
CA LEU A 55 -19.59 14.29 -8.36
C LEU A 55 -18.87 15.63 -8.56
N LEU A 56 -18.38 16.25 -7.47
CA LEU A 56 -17.58 17.47 -7.50
C LEU A 56 -16.30 17.30 -8.33
N ASN A 57 -15.60 16.18 -8.16
CA ASN A 57 -14.37 15.91 -8.91
C ASN A 57 -14.64 15.66 -10.40
N ARG A 58 -15.78 15.04 -10.75
CA ARG A 58 -16.21 14.86 -12.15
C ARG A 58 -16.57 16.18 -12.79
N THR A 59 -17.35 17.02 -12.11
CA THR A 59 -17.74 18.35 -12.60
C THR A 59 -16.52 19.26 -12.80
N LYS A 60 -15.56 19.26 -11.86
CA LYS A 60 -14.30 20.03 -12.01
C LYS A 60 -13.42 19.57 -13.17
N LYS A 61 -13.44 18.27 -13.52
CA LYS A 61 -12.66 17.73 -14.64
C LYS A 61 -13.25 18.09 -16.01
N ASN A 62 -14.57 18.22 -16.09
CA ASN A 62 -15.27 18.62 -17.31
C ASN A 62 -15.28 20.14 -17.46
N ALA A 63 -14.09 20.76 -17.40
CA ALA A 63 -13.84 22.20 -17.36
C ALA A 63 -14.30 23.00 -18.61
N TYR A 64 -14.94 22.34 -19.58
CA TYR A 64 -15.50 22.98 -20.77
C TYR A 64 -16.77 23.79 -20.47
N VAL A 65 -17.45 23.52 -19.35
CA VAL A 65 -18.64 24.26 -18.92
C VAL A 65 -18.36 24.88 -17.56
N ASN A 66 -18.33 26.22 -17.50
CA ASN A 66 -18.21 27.00 -16.27
C ASN A 66 -19.45 26.81 -15.37
N ASN A 67 -19.58 25.63 -14.77
CA ASN A 67 -20.65 25.27 -13.84
C ASN A 67 -20.30 25.72 -12.42
N THR A 68 -19.95 27.01 -12.28
CA THR A 68 -19.55 27.62 -11.00
C THR A 68 -20.66 27.48 -9.95
N ASN A 69 -21.92 27.63 -10.35
CA ASN A 69 -23.08 27.48 -9.45
C ASN A 69 -23.19 26.04 -8.91
N LEU A 70 -23.11 25.03 -9.78
CA LEU A 70 -23.16 23.63 -9.38
C LEU A 70 -21.97 23.25 -8.49
N ILE A 71 -20.76 23.76 -8.77
CA ILE A 71 -19.58 23.56 -7.92
C ILE A 71 -19.81 24.13 -6.52
N ASN A 72 -20.41 25.33 -6.44
CA ASN A 72 -20.74 25.98 -5.17
C ASN A 72 -21.81 25.19 -4.40
N GLU A 73 -22.89 24.75 -5.06
CA GLU A 73 -23.94 23.91 -4.48
C GLU A 73 -23.38 22.60 -3.91
N LEU A 74 -22.55 21.90 -4.69
CA LEU A 74 -21.90 20.66 -4.23
C LEU A 74 -20.97 20.90 -3.06
N THR A 75 -20.22 22.00 -3.07
CA THR A 75 -19.34 22.38 -1.97
C THR A 75 -20.13 22.67 -0.69
N GLN A 76 -21.26 23.38 -0.81
CA GLN A 76 -22.18 23.62 0.30
C GLN A 76 -22.82 22.32 0.82
N ALA A 77 -23.27 21.44 -0.07
CA ALA A 77 -23.84 20.14 0.28
C ALA A 77 -22.83 19.25 1.03
N ILE A 78 -21.56 19.25 0.61
CA ILE A 78 -20.47 18.56 1.33
C ILE A 78 -20.27 19.17 2.72
N LYS A 79 -20.25 20.49 2.84
CA LYS A 79 -20.11 21.20 4.13
C LYS A 79 -21.28 20.87 5.07
N HIS A 80 -22.50 20.85 4.55
CA HIS A 80 -23.70 20.45 5.29
C HIS A 80 -23.61 18.99 5.76
N THR A 81 -23.26 18.07 4.87
CA THR A 81 -23.10 16.64 5.21
C THR A 81 -22.01 16.42 6.26
N LYS A 82 -20.90 17.17 6.20
CA LYS A 82 -19.85 17.14 7.25
C LYS A 82 -20.37 17.59 8.61
N ARG A 83 -21.18 18.66 8.67
CA ARG A 83 -21.81 19.12 9.92
C ARG A 83 -22.77 18.08 10.48
N GLN A 84 -23.58 17.44 9.63
CA GLN A 84 -24.47 16.36 10.06
C GLN A 84 -23.70 15.15 10.59
N LEU A 85 -22.63 14.75 9.91
CA LEU A 85 -21.74 13.68 10.39
C LEU A 85 -21.18 13.99 11.78
N HIS A 86 -20.66 15.21 11.96
CA HIS A 86 -20.11 15.62 13.25
C HIS A 86 -21.16 15.56 14.35
N ARG A 87 -22.35 16.12 14.14
CA ARG A 87 -23.47 16.06 15.10
C ARG A 87 -23.83 14.62 15.48
N GLU A 88 -23.98 13.74 14.48
CA GLU A 88 -24.32 12.33 14.72
C GLU A 88 -23.24 11.57 15.48
N PHE A 89 -21.96 11.84 15.19
CA PHE A 89 -20.85 11.27 15.96
C PHE A 89 -20.89 11.75 17.40
N THR A 90 -21.04 13.06 17.64
CA THR A 90 -21.13 13.63 18.99
C THR A 90 -22.27 12.99 19.78
N THR A 91 -23.47 12.93 19.20
CA THR A 91 -24.64 12.31 19.84
C THR A 91 -24.43 10.82 20.14
N ASN A 92 -23.84 10.05 19.23
CA ASN A 92 -23.57 8.63 19.50
C ASN A 92 -22.49 8.43 20.56
N ILE A 93 -21.47 9.28 20.59
CA ILE A 93 -20.41 9.23 21.62
C ILE A 93 -21.05 9.51 22.99
N GLU A 94 -21.86 10.56 23.10
CA GLU A 94 -22.59 10.90 24.32
C GLU A 94 -23.49 9.74 24.77
N GLN A 95 -24.31 9.19 23.88
CA GLN A 95 -25.18 8.05 24.19
C GLN A 95 -24.39 6.80 24.59
N HIS A 96 -23.25 6.54 23.96
CA HIS A 96 -22.39 5.41 24.30
C HIS A 96 -21.87 5.54 25.72
N TRP A 97 -21.33 6.70 26.07
CA TRP A 97 -20.80 6.97 27.41
C TRP A 97 -21.92 6.98 28.45
N GLU A 98 -23.07 7.59 28.17
CA GLU A 98 -24.23 7.58 29.05
C GLU A 98 -24.69 6.15 29.37
N ARG A 99 -24.80 5.28 28.35
CA ARG A 99 -25.13 3.85 28.56
C ARG A 99 -24.03 3.11 29.31
N THR A 100 -22.78 3.48 29.11
CA THR A 100 -21.64 2.87 29.79
C THR A 100 -21.65 3.24 31.27
N TYR A 101 -21.86 4.51 31.61
CA TYR A 101 -21.98 4.97 33.00
C TYR A 101 -23.20 4.36 33.69
N LYS A 102 -24.36 4.27 33.03
CA LYS A 102 -25.56 3.62 33.58
C LYS A 102 -25.37 2.14 33.93
N LYS A 103 -24.40 1.45 33.32
CA LYS A 103 -24.08 0.05 33.61
C LYS A 103 -23.17 -0.15 34.82
N ILE A 104 -22.57 0.93 35.33
CA ILE A 104 -21.69 0.85 36.50
C ILE A 104 -22.59 0.78 37.74
N ASN A 105 -22.65 -0.40 38.37
CA ASN A 105 -23.39 -0.58 39.61
C ASN A 105 -22.58 -0.04 40.79
N HIS A 106 -23.05 1.03 41.42
CA HIS A 106 -22.38 1.66 42.56
C HIS A 106 -22.66 0.93 43.89
N LYS A 107 -23.59 -0.03 43.91
CA LYS A 107 -23.98 -0.78 45.11
C LYS A 107 -23.12 -2.02 45.35
N GLU A 108 -22.44 -2.52 44.32
CA GLU A 108 -21.58 -3.70 44.39
C GLU A 108 -20.11 -3.28 44.36
N ALA A 109 -19.49 -3.18 45.54
CA ALA A 109 -18.09 -2.75 45.68
C ALA A 109 -17.12 -3.64 44.86
N ASP A 110 -17.41 -4.94 44.78
CA ASP A 110 -16.58 -5.94 44.12
C ASP A 110 -16.52 -5.77 42.59
N THR A 111 -17.58 -5.23 41.96
CA THR A 111 -17.66 -5.06 40.50
C THR A 111 -17.42 -3.61 40.06
N PHE A 112 -17.60 -2.65 40.96
CA PHE A 112 -17.48 -1.22 40.70
C PHE A 112 -16.07 -0.81 40.21
N PHE A 113 -15.05 -1.02 41.03
CA PHE A 113 -13.67 -0.62 40.70
C PHE A 113 -13.07 -1.40 39.53
N PRO A 114 -13.27 -2.73 39.39
CA PRO A 114 -12.81 -3.46 38.21
C PRO A 114 -13.42 -2.95 36.90
N THR A 115 -14.70 -2.57 36.91
CA THR A 115 -15.39 -2.04 35.71
C THR A 115 -14.83 -0.67 35.32
N ILE A 116 -14.61 0.21 36.28
CA ILE A 116 -13.98 1.53 36.07
C ILE A 116 -12.55 1.35 35.57
N ASN A 117 -11.76 0.52 36.25
CA ASN A 117 -10.39 0.24 35.87
C ASN A 117 -10.32 -0.29 34.43
N ARG A 118 -11.24 -1.16 34.01
CA ARG A 118 -11.28 -1.67 32.63
C ARG A 118 -11.55 -0.58 31.59
N LEU A 119 -12.35 0.44 31.90
CA LEU A 119 -12.66 1.54 30.96
C LEU A 119 -11.44 2.44 30.71
N PHE A 120 -10.64 2.68 31.75
CA PHE A 120 -9.48 3.55 31.70
C PHE A 120 -8.16 2.80 31.46
N ARG A 121 -8.16 1.46 31.58
CA ARG A 121 -6.96 0.66 31.35
C ARG A 121 -6.59 0.72 29.86
N PRO A 122 -5.37 1.15 29.52
CA PRO A 122 -4.91 1.05 28.15
C PRO A 122 -4.93 -0.42 27.72
N ASN A 123 -5.53 -0.69 26.56
CA ASN A 123 -5.51 -2.03 25.99
C ASN A 123 -4.06 -2.51 25.90
N GLN A 124 -3.76 -3.65 26.53
CA GLN A 124 -2.46 -4.28 26.40
C GLN A 124 -2.24 -4.59 24.93
N ARG A 125 -1.15 -4.06 24.36
CA ARG A 125 -0.75 -4.42 23.00
C ARG A 125 -0.45 -5.92 23.03
N HIS A 126 -1.21 -6.72 22.30
CA HIS A 126 -0.83 -8.11 22.08
C HIS A 126 0.55 -8.12 21.41
N SER A 127 1.57 -8.61 22.12
CA SER A 127 2.88 -8.85 21.50
C SER A 127 2.71 -9.98 20.50
N VAL A 128 3.49 -9.93 19.42
CA VAL A 128 3.56 -11.05 18.49
C VAL A 128 4.25 -12.20 19.24
N PRO A 129 3.64 -13.40 19.30
CA PRO A 129 4.25 -14.56 19.95
C PRO A 129 5.66 -14.82 19.41
N ASP A 130 6.48 -15.49 20.23
CA ASP A 130 7.83 -15.84 19.83
C ASP A 130 7.83 -16.93 18.75
N ILE A 131 8.79 -16.87 17.85
CA ILE A 131 8.95 -17.87 16.78
C ILE A 131 9.91 -18.93 17.29
N HIS A 132 9.45 -20.17 17.30
CA HIS A 132 10.26 -21.32 17.73
C HIS A 132 10.70 -22.12 16.50
N ILE A 133 12.01 -22.18 16.25
CA ILE A 133 12.61 -22.94 15.14
C ILE A 133 13.31 -24.15 15.72
N ASN A 134 13.06 -25.34 15.18
CA ASN A 134 13.82 -26.53 15.56
C ASN A 134 15.31 -26.36 15.19
N VAL A 135 16.23 -26.72 16.09
CA VAL A 135 17.70 -26.67 15.86
C VAL A 135 18.10 -27.39 14.56
N ALA A 136 17.37 -28.42 14.15
CA ALA A 136 17.58 -29.12 12.88
C ALA A 136 17.42 -28.21 11.63
N ASN A 137 16.66 -27.12 11.74
CA ASN A 137 16.41 -26.16 10.65
C ASN A 137 17.33 -24.93 10.75
N ASN A 138 18.58 -25.13 11.13
CA ASN A 138 19.57 -24.06 11.32
C ASN A 138 19.86 -23.26 10.04
N GLU A 139 19.53 -23.81 8.87
CA GLU A 139 19.61 -23.13 7.58
C GLU A 139 18.76 -21.85 7.54
N LEU A 140 17.59 -21.84 8.19
CA LEU A 140 16.71 -20.66 8.21
C LEU A 140 17.35 -19.50 8.98
N ILE A 141 18.00 -19.80 10.10
CA ILE A 141 18.64 -18.80 10.97
C ILE A 141 19.89 -18.24 10.29
N THR A 142 20.72 -19.13 9.73
CA THR A 142 21.94 -18.74 9.01
C THR A 142 21.60 -17.85 7.81
N ARG A 143 20.56 -18.22 7.05
CA ARG A 143 20.14 -17.48 5.87
C ARG A 143 19.43 -16.16 6.20
N ALA A 144 18.76 -16.08 7.34
CA ALA A 144 18.18 -14.84 7.85
C ALA A 144 19.24 -13.88 8.43
N LYS A 145 20.50 -14.32 8.54
CA LYS A 145 21.63 -13.54 9.10
C LYS A 145 21.36 -13.06 10.53
N ILE A 146 20.67 -13.88 11.31
CA ILE A 146 20.37 -13.56 12.71
C ILE A 146 21.61 -13.80 13.56
N ASP A 147 21.87 -12.85 14.46
CA ASP A 147 22.95 -12.96 15.43
C ASP A 147 22.62 -14.03 16.46
N MET A 148 23.30 -15.17 16.37
CA MET A 148 23.10 -16.33 17.26
C MET A 148 23.33 -15.99 18.74
N ASN A 149 24.10 -14.93 19.04
CA ASN A 149 24.32 -14.51 20.42
C ASN A 149 23.07 -13.94 21.09
N LYS A 150 22.07 -13.52 20.31
CA LYS A 150 20.79 -12.96 20.78
C LYS A 150 19.67 -13.99 20.85
N VAL A 151 19.91 -15.19 20.33
CA VAL A 151 18.91 -16.25 20.21
C VAL A 151 18.96 -17.13 21.46
N HIS A 152 17.83 -17.26 22.15
CA HIS A 152 17.72 -18.20 23.27
C HIS A 152 17.43 -19.61 22.74
N SER A 153 18.14 -20.62 23.27
CA SER A 153 17.90 -22.02 22.93
C SER A 153 17.29 -22.75 24.12
N GLU A 154 16.09 -23.28 23.94
CA GLU A 154 15.40 -24.08 24.95
C GLU A 154 14.74 -25.29 24.27
N ASN A 155 14.85 -26.48 24.86
CA ASN A 155 14.18 -27.70 24.40
C ASN A 155 14.37 -28.02 22.90
N ASN A 156 15.61 -28.01 22.41
CA ASN A 156 15.96 -28.21 20.98
C ASN A 156 15.29 -27.22 20.01
N LYS A 157 14.93 -26.02 20.49
CA LYS A 157 14.39 -24.95 19.66
C LYS A 157 15.13 -23.64 19.91
N HIS A 158 15.37 -22.91 18.84
CA HIS A 158 15.77 -21.51 18.87
C HIS A 158 14.51 -20.65 19.01
N ILE A 159 14.48 -19.82 20.06
CA ILE A 159 13.39 -18.92 20.41
C ILE A 159 13.78 -17.50 20.01
N ILE A 160 12.95 -16.89 19.18
CA ILE A 160 13.24 -15.61 18.55
C ILE A 160 12.17 -14.63 18.98
N THR A 161 12.60 -13.66 19.77
CA THR A 161 11.77 -12.68 20.48
C THR A 161 11.72 -11.34 19.75
N ASP A 162 12.84 -10.94 19.14
CA ASP A 162 12.96 -9.67 18.41
C ASP A 162 12.05 -9.61 17.19
N MET A 163 11.42 -8.44 16.98
CA MET A 163 10.42 -8.27 15.94
C MET A 163 11.03 -8.29 14.53
N GLN A 164 12.25 -7.76 14.36
CA GLN A 164 12.92 -7.72 13.07
C GLN A 164 13.40 -9.11 12.68
N ASP A 165 14.04 -9.81 13.61
CA ASP A 165 14.50 -11.20 13.41
C ASP A 165 13.32 -12.13 13.07
N LYS A 166 12.18 -11.94 13.73
CA LYS A 166 10.93 -12.67 13.39
C LYS A 166 10.52 -12.47 11.93
N LEU A 167 10.62 -11.25 11.42
CA LEU A 167 10.25 -10.93 10.04
C LEU A 167 11.25 -11.51 9.03
N ASP A 168 12.53 -11.45 9.34
CA ASP A 168 13.59 -11.95 8.45
C ASP A 168 13.50 -13.47 8.28
N ILE A 169 13.22 -14.21 9.36
CA ILE A 169 12.93 -15.65 9.29
C ILE A 169 11.72 -15.97 8.42
N LEU A 170 10.62 -15.22 8.61
CA LEU A 170 9.42 -15.45 7.80
C LEU A 170 9.73 -15.18 6.33
N GLY A 171 10.49 -14.12 6.04
CA GLY A 171 10.97 -13.80 4.70
C GLY A 171 11.76 -14.95 4.07
N VAL A 172 12.75 -15.48 4.80
CA VAL A 172 13.56 -16.63 4.35
C VAL A 172 12.72 -17.90 4.17
N HIS A 173 11.78 -18.16 5.07
CA HIS A 173 10.90 -19.31 4.95
C HIS A 173 10.05 -19.24 3.68
N TYR A 174 9.44 -18.07 3.40
CA TYR A 174 8.69 -17.86 2.16
C TYR A 174 9.57 -17.86 0.91
N GLU A 175 10.80 -17.34 1.00
CA GLU A 175 11.78 -17.45 -0.07
C GLU A 175 12.03 -18.93 -0.40
N ASN A 176 12.27 -19.77 0.61
CA ASN A 176 12.50 -21.20 0.42
C ASN A 176 11.30 -21.94 -0.21
N ILE A 177 10.07 -21.55 0.14
CA ILE A 177 8.85 -22.11 -0.48
C ILE A 177 8.71 -21.67 -1.94
N ASN A 178 8.97 -20.39 -2.23
CA ASN A 178 8.70 -19.78 -3.53
C ASN A 178 9.89 -19.81 -4.49
N LYS A 179 11.07 -20.20 -4.03
CA LYS A 179 12.17 -20.52 -4.93
C LYS A 179 11.66 -21.52 -5.95
N PRO A 180 11.76 -21.23 -7.26
CA PRO A 180 11.48 -22.24 -8.25
C PRO A 180 12.36 -23.43 -7.91
N ARG A 181 11.74 -24.58 -7.60
CA ARG A 181 12.46 -25.84 -7.44
C ARG A 181 13.41 -25.94 -8.63
N MET A 182 14.69 -26.19 -8.36
CA MET A 182 15.80 -26.25 -9.31
C MET A 182 15.61 -27.38 -10.36
N LEU A 183 14.50 -27.37 -11.09
CA LEU A 183 14.15 -28.40 -12.07
C LEU A 183 14.98 -28.30 -13.35
N ASN A 184 15.73 -27.20 -13.52
CA ASN A 184 16.44 -26.87 -14.76
C ASN A 184 17.94 -26.57 -14.55
N GLU A 185 18.56 -27.00 -13.45
CA GLU A 185 19.98 -26.72 -13.18
C GLU A 185 20.95 -27.22 -14.25
N LYS A 186 20.58 -28.25 -15.02
CA LYS A 186 21.41 -28.85 -16.09
C LYS A 186 20.77 -28.79 -17.48
N SER A 187 19.81 -27.89 -17.71
CA SER A 187 19.19 -27.80 -19.03
C SER A 187 20.06 -27.01 -20.02
N ARG A 188 20.17 -27.49 -21.26
CA ARG A 188 20.82 -26.76 -22.37
C ARG A 188 20.26 -25.35 -22.55
N LEU A 189 18.96 -25.16 -22.29
CA LEU A 189 18.32 -23.85 -22.31
C LEU A 189 18.92 -22.90 -21.26
N ARG A 190 19.16 -23.38 -20.03
CA ARG A 190 19.81 -22.59 -18.99
C ARG A 190 21.23 -22.19 -19.39
N GLU A 191 22.00 -23.09 -19.98
CA GLU A 191 23.35 -22.78 -20.48
C GLU A 191 23.33 -21.68 -21.55
N ILE A 192 22.41 -21.78 -22.52
CA ILE A 192 22.24 -20.74 -23.56
C ILE A 192 21.87 -19.40 -22.93
N ILE A 193 20.93 -19.40 -21.98
CA ILE A 193 20.49 -18.19 -21.27
C ILE A 193 21.67 -17.60 -20.49
N LEU A 194 22.41 -18.40 -19.72
CA LEU A 194 23.55 -17.94 -18.94
C LEU A 194 24.64 -17.36 -19.84
N LYS A 195 25.00 -18.05 -20.93
CA LYS A 195 25.99 -17.55 -21.89
C LYS A 195 25.59 -16.21 -22.50
N LYS A 196 24.30 -16.04 -22.85
CA LYS A 196 23.80 -14.78 -23.40
C LYS A 196 23.76 -13.66 -22.35
N VAL A 197 23.37 -13.99 -21.11
CA VAL A 197 23.38 -13.05 -19.99
C VAL A 197 24.80 -12.61 -19.64
N ASP A 198 25.77 -13.52 -19.64
CA ASP A 198 27.16 -13.20 -19.32
C ASP A 198 27.82 -12.38 -20.43
N SER A 199 27.53 -12.69 -21.70
CA SER A 199 27.94 -11.86 -22.84
C SER A 199 27.39 -10.44 -22.72
N PHE A 200 26.11 -10.30 -22.38
CA PHE A 200 25.47 -8.99 -22.20
C PHE A 200 26.03 -8.22 -20.99
N ARG A 201 26.35 -8.92 -19.90
CA ARG A 201 27.01 -8.31 -18.73
C ARG A 201 28.41 -7.82 -19.05
N GLN A 202 29.14 -8.54 -19.90
CA GLN A 202 30.48 -8.13 -20.30
C GLN A 202 30.42 -6.87 -21.16
N GLU A 203 29.52 -6.82 -22.13
CA GLU A 203 29.26 -5.61 -22.96
C GLU A 203 28.98 -4.38 -22.08
N ILE A 204 28.08 -4.49 -21.10
CA ILE A 204 27.80 -3.39 -20.16
C ILE A 204 29.04 -2.97 -19.35
N ARG A 205 29.89 -3.91 -18.94
CA ARG A 205 31.13 -3.59 -18.20
C ARG A 205 32.17 -2.93 -19.08
N ASP A 206 32.24 -3.32 -20.34
CA ASP A 206 33.17 -2.73 -21.30
C ASP A 206 32.74 -1.29 -21.60
N ASP A 207 31.43 -1.04 -21.81
CA ASP A 207 30.85 0.30 -21.93
C ASP A 207 31.19 1.17 -20.71
N GLU A 208 31.04 0.61 -19.50
CA GLU A 208 31.39 1.27 -18.24
C GLU A 208 32.85 1.68 -18.15
N THR A 209 33.75 0.78 -18.53
CA THR A 209 35.20 0.99 -18.44
C THR A 209 35.65 2.07 -19.43
N ASN A 210 34.98 2.14 -20.58
CA ASN A 210 35.27 3.11 -21.65
C ASN A 210 34.51 4.44 -21.49
N ASN A 211 33.64 4.57 -20.48
CA ASN A 211 32.68 5.68 -20.34
C ASN A 211 31.83 5.91 -21.60
N GLU A 212 31.48 4.82 -22.29
CA GLU A 212 30.61 4.87 -23.45
C GLU A 212 29.16 5.08 -23.01
N THR A 213 28.49 6.00 -23.70
CA THR A 213 27.08 6.32 -23.48
C THR A 213 26.37 6.30 -24.81
N VAL A 214 25.08 5.95 -24.81
CA VAL A 214 24.27 5.87 -26.05
C VAL A 214 24.29 7.19 -26.83
N THR A 215 24.26 8.34 -26.14
CA THR A 215 24.39 9.66 -26.75
C THR A 215 24.96 10.68 -25.76
N GLN A 216 25.44 11.82 -26.29
CA GLN A 216 25.81 12.97 -25.47
C GLN A 216 24.69 14.00 -25.46
N PHE A 217 24.05 14.16 -24.29
CA PHE A 217 23.05 15.20 -24.11
C PHE A 217 23.70 16.59 -24.11
N ASN A 218 23.13 17.51 -24.88
CA ASN A 218 23.64 18.87 -25.04
C ASN A 218 22.47 19.87 -25.17
N LYS A 219 22.74 21.11 -25.60
CA LYS A 219 21.70 22.16 -25.70
C LYS A 219 20.62 21.86 -26.75
N THR A 220 20.96 21.12 -27.82
CA THR A 220 20.05 20.73 -28.92
C THR A 220 19.44 19.35 -28.66
N ASN A 221 20.23 18.38 -28.20
CA ASN A 221 19.79 17.07 -27.72
C ASN A 221 19.61 17.08 -26.19
N ARG A 222 18.53 17.70 -25.71
CA ARG A 222 18.28 17.78 -24.26
C ARG A 222 17.75 16.46 -23.73
N ALA A 223 18.24 16.02 -22.58
CA ALA A 223 17.82 14.79 -21.89
C ALA A 223 16.34 14.71 -21.51
N PHE A 224 15.54 15.74 -21.81
CA PHE A 224 14.14 15.81 -21.46
C PHE A 224 13.20 16.04 -22.65
N ASN A 225 13.78 16.35 -23.81
CA ASN A 225 13.04 16.68 -25.02
C ASN A 225 13.22 15.58 -26.05
N GLN A 226 12.32 15.52 -27.02
CA GLN A 226 12.48 14.58 -28.13
C GLN A 226 13.63 15.07 -29.02
N THR A 227 14.68 14.24 -29.13
CA THR A 227 15.72 14.40 -30.16
C THR A 227 15.06 14.35 -31.54
N GLU A 228 15.61 15.03 -32.54
CA GLU A 228 15.09 14.94 -33.92
C GLU A 228 15.36 13.56 -34.55
N ASP A 229 16.38 12.87 -34.06
CA ASP A 229 16.78 11.52 -34.44
C ASP A 229 15.70 10.47 -34.07
N GLU A 230 15.16 9.80 -35.10
CA GLU A 230 14.10 8.80 -34.97
C GLU A 230 14.53 7.51 -34.25
N GLU A 231 15.82 7.17 -34.26
CA GLU A 231 16.32 6.01 -33.50
C GLU A 231 16.38 6.32 -32.01
N LEU A 232 16.90 7.49 -31.65
CA LEU A 232 16.98 7.93 -30.25
C LEU A 232 15.59 8.19 -29.65
N LYS A 233 14.62 8.63 -30.45
CA LYS A 233 13.21 8.77 -30.01
C LYS A 233 12.59 7.45 -29.53
N LYS A 234 13.00 6.31 -30.07
CA LYS A 234 12.51 4.99 -29.63
C LYS A 234 13.17 4.55 -28.32
N TYR A 235 14.37 5.05 -28.04
CA TYR A 235 15.16 4.66 -26.88
C TYR A 235 14.84 5.50 -25.64
N PHE A 236 14.67 6.82 -25.80
CA PHE A 236 14.47 7.76 -24.68
C PHE A 236 13.01 8.19 -24.48
N CYS A 237 12.70 8.63 -23.25
CA CYS A 237 11.37 9.10 -22.87
C CYS A 237 11.26 10.63 -22.99
N SER A 238 10.14 11.13 -23.50
CA SER A 238 9.85 12.57 -23.48
C SER A 238 9.12 12.99 -22.21
N PHE A 239 9.26 14.26 -21.83
CA PHE A 239 8.49 14.83 -20.74
C PHE A 239 6.97 14.61 -20.89
N ALA A 240 6.46 14.70 -22.13
CA ALA A 240 5.05 14.46 -22.42
C ALA A 240 4.64 13.01 -22.10
N GLN A 241 5.47 12.04 -22.48
CA GLN A 241 5.24 10.62 -22.17
C GLN A 241 5.26 10.37 -20.66
N VAL A 242 6.29 10.85 -19.95
CA VAL A 242 6.42 10.71 -18.49
C VAL A 242 5.23 11.34 -17.78
N SER A 243 4.87 12.58 -18.14
CA SER A 243 3.73 13.28 -17.56
C SER A 243 2.41 12.52 -17.80
N GLU A 244 2.22 11.94 -18.98
CA GLU A 244 1.02 11.16 -19.30
C GLU A 244 0.94 9.85 -18.50
N ILE A 245 2.08 9.15 -18.35
CA ILE A 245 2.19 7.97 -17.49
C ILE A 245 1.81 8.32 -16.04
N LEU A 246 2.38 9.40 -15.49
CA LEU A 246 2.09 9.86 -14.14
C LEU A 246 0.60 10.25 -13.97
N LYS A 247 -0.02 10.88 -14.97
CA LYS A 247 -1.46 11.22 -14.96
C LYS A 247 -2.35 9.97 -14.95
N LYS A 248 -1.93 8.89 -15.61
CA LYS A 248 -2.65 7.62 -15.67
C LYS A 248 -2.53 6.78 -14.39
N LEU A 249 -1.64 7.14 -13.46
CA LEU A 249 -1.52 6.45 -12.17
C LEU A 249 -2.86 6.41 -11.42
N PRO A 250 -3.16 5.32 -10.71
CA PRO A 250 -4.39 5.19 -9.96
C PRO A 250 -4.41 6.13 -8.75
N ASN A 251 -5.60 6.58 -8.35
CA ASN A 251 -5.78 7.43 -7.17
C ASN A 251 -5.72 6.61 -5.87
N LYS A 252 -4.66 5.81 -5.69
CA LYS A 252 -4.45 4.97 -4.51
C LYS A 252 -3.62 5.73 -3.48
N THR A 253 -4.07 5.68 -2.23
CA THR A 253 -3.37 6.20 -1.06
C THR A 253 -2.51 5.15 -0.37
N SER A 254 -2.66 3.87 -0.74
CA SER A 254 -1.76 2.81 -0.28
C SER A 254 -0.34 3.12 -0.75
N VAL A 255 0.61 3.05 0.18
CA VAL A 255 2.03 3.27 -0.08
C VAL A 255 2.75 1.96 -0.38
N GLY A 256 3.79 2.05 -1.21
CA GLY A 256 4.77 0.99 -1.39
C GLY A 256 5.85 1.04 -0.31
N ILE A 257 7.00 0.46 -0.62
CA ILE A 257 8.19 0.42 0.23
C ILE A 257 8.81 1.81 0.40
N ASP A 258 8.70 2.63 -0.63
CA ASP A 258 9.15 4.02 -0.69
C ASP A 258 8.35 4.95 0.23
N LEU A 259 7.22 4.48 0.78
CA LEU A 259 6.25 5.30 1.52
C LEU A 259 5.64 6.43 0.69
N ILE A 260 5.69 6.33 -0.65
CA ILE A 260 5.14 7.34 -1.57
C ILE A 260 3.86 6.79 -2.22
N PRO A 261 2.68 7.39 -1.96
CA PRO A 261 1.45 7.00 -2.61
C PRO A 261 1.46 7.31 -4.11
N ALA A 262 0.80 6.46 -4.92
CA ALA A 262 0.61 6.72 -6.36
C ALA A 262 -0.12 8.05 -6.63
N ILE A 263 -1.03 8.46 -5.74
CA ILE A 263 -1.70 9.77 -5.84
C ILE A 263 -0.72 10.95 -5.71
N THR A 264 0.35 10.81 -4.93
CA THR A 264 1.37 11.86 -4.79
C THR A 264 2.16 12.01 -6.08
N LEU A 265 2.62 10.89 -6.66
CA LEU A 265 3.34 10.87 -7.94
C LEU A 265 2.52 11.49 -9.09
N LYS A 266 1.20 11.20 -9.11
CA LYS A 266 0.26 11.77 -10.08
C LYS A 266 0.21 13.30 -10.04
N HIS A 267 0.33 13.87 -8.84
CA HIS A 267 0.21 15.29 -8.56
C HIS A 267 1.55 16.00 -8.33
N LEU A 268 2.67 15.40 -8.77
CA LEU A 268 3.98 16.03 -8.67
C LEU A 268 4.01 17.41 -9.36
N PRO A 269 4.76 18.38 -8.79
CA PRO A 269 5.07 19.65 -9.45
C PRO A 269 5.70 19.43 -10.82
N ILE A 270 5.49 20.38 -11.73
CA ILE A 270 5.97 20.26 -13.11
C ILE A 270 7.50 20.15 -13.19
N ARG A 271 8.22 20.85 -12.30
CA ARG A 271 9.69 20.80 -12.21
C ARG A 271 10.19 19.40 -11.84
N MET A 272 9.61 18.77 -10.81
CA MET A 272 9.98 17.40 -10.44
C MET A 272 9.71 16.39 -11.55
N LYS A 273 8.67 16.61 -12.39
CA LYS A 273 8.42 15.76 -13.57
C LYS A 273 9.50 15.93 -14.64
N TRP A 274 10.01 17.15 -14.82
CA TRP A 274 11.17 17.41 -15.67
C TRP A 274 12.40 16.67 -15.14
N ASP A 275 12.71 16.83 -13.86
CA ASP A 275 13.87 16.21 -13.22
C ASP A 275 13.80 14.68 -13.33
N LEU A 276 12.62 14.09 -13.09
CA LEU A 276 12.41 12.66 -13.26
C LEU A 276 12.65 12.19 -14.70
N THR A 277 12.25 12.98 -15.70
CA THR A 277 12.49 12.68 -17.11
C THR A 277 13.98 12.69 -17.43
N VAL A 278 14.71 13.71 -16.94
CA VAL A 278 16.16 13.82 -17.10
C VAL A 278 16.85 12.63 -16.45
N LEU A 279 16.52 12.32 -15.19
CA LEU A 279 17.14 11.21 -14.45
C LEU A 279 16.88 9.86 -15.14
N PHE A 280 15.66 9.64 -15.64
CA PHE A 280 15.32 8.41 -16.36
C PHE A 280 16.13 8.25 -17.65
N ASN A 281 16.23 9.31 -18.45
CA ASN A 281 16.99 9.25 -19.70
C ASN A 281 18.50 9.18 -19.46
N GLN A 282 19.02 9.83 -18.42
CA GLN A 282 20.43 9.68 -18.02
C GLN A 282 20.72 8.26 -17.54
N ALA A 283 19.80 7.62 -16.82
CA ALA A 283 19.94 6.22 -16.44
C ALA A 283 19.99 5.30 -17.67
N LEU A 284 19.07 5.47 -18.62
CA LEU A 284 19.07 4.72 -19.88
C LEU A 284 20.34 4.97 -20.71
N ASN A 285 20.81 6.22 -20.76
CA ASN A 285 21.98 6.61 -21.53
C ASN A 285 23.27 5.95 -21.02
N ASN A 286 23.33 5.67 -19.72
CA ASN A 286 24.46 5.01 -19.04
C ASN A 286 24.27 3.48 -18.92
N ASN A 287 23.26 2.90 -19.58
CA ASN A 287 22.84 1.50 -19.40
C ASN A 287 22.69 1.12 -17.92
N TYR A 288 22.25 2.09 -17.11
CA TYR A 288 22.27 2.02 -15.66
C TYR A 288 20.86 1.91 -15.10
N PHE A 289 20.69 1.02 -14.12
CA PHE A 289 19.46 0.93 -13.34
C PHE A 289 19.75 1.37 -11.90
N PRO A 290 19.11 2.45 -11.40
CA PRO A 290 19.33 3.00 -10.06
C PRO A 290 19.27 1.96 -8.94
N THR A 291 20.13 2.10 -7.94
CA THR A 291 20.21 1.13 -6.82
C THR A 291 18.90 1.02 -6.06
N ILE A 292 18.22 2.14 -5.82
CA ILE A 292 16.93 2.18 -5.13
C ILE A 292 15.82 1.41 -5.87
N TRP A 293 15.92 1.26 -7.19
CA TRP A 293 14.96 0.49 -8.00
C TRP A 293 15.31 -1.00 -8.05
N LYS A 294 16.57 -1.38 -7.76
CA LYS A 294 17.02 -2.78 -7.67
C LYS A 294 16.61 -3.45 -6.36
N THR A 295 16.40 -2.65 -5.30
CA THR A 295 16.16 -3.18 -3.95
C THR A 295 14.66 -3.38 -3.68
N ALA A 296 14.25 -4.62 -3.44
CA ALA A 296 12.94 -4.94 -2.88
C ALA A 296 13.04 -5.14 -1.37
N LYS A 297 12.26 -4.41 -0.58
CA LYS A 297 12.08 -4.69 0.87
C LYS A 297 10.70 -5.31 1.09
N ILE A 298 10.61 -6.35 1.88
CA ILE A 298 9.34 -7.02 2.18
C ILE A 298 8.63 -6.22 3.28
N TYR A 299 7.51 -5.56 2.93
CA TYR A 299 6.68 -4.86 3.91
C TYR A 299 5.44 -5.69 4.26
N ASN A 300 5.28 -6.02 5.55
CA ASN A 300 4.14 -6.80 6.01
C ASN A 300 2.99 -5.84 6.37
N ASN A 301 2.18 -5.48 5.36
CA ASN A 301 1.03 -4.61 5.58
C ASN A 301 -0.05 -5.39 6.34
N LYS A 302 -0.23 -5.09 7.64
CA LYS A 302 -1.26 -5.71 8.51
C LYS A 302 -2.67 -5.25 8.12
N HIS A 303 -3.11 -5.53 6.89
CA HIS A 303 -4.53 -5.50 6.61
C HIS A 303 -5.17 -6.72 7.29
N ARG A 304 -5.79 -6.49 8.46
CA ARG A 304 -6.77 -7.41 9.03
C ARG A 304 -7.78 -7.72 7.93
N ARG A 305 -7.65 -8.88 7.28
CA ARG A 305 -8.72 -9.43 6.45
C ARG A 305 -9.89 -9.65 7.39
N ILE A 306 -10.90 -8.79 7.30
CA ILE A 306 -12.19 -9.02 7.96
C ILE A 306 -12.65 -10.40 7.47
N PRO A 307 -12.87 -11.39 8.36
CA PRO A 307 -13.36 -12.69 7.95
C PRO A 307 -14.65 -12.47 7.16
N LYS A 308 -14.71 -12.96 5.92
CA LYS A 308 -15.97 -13.00 5.18
C LYS A 308 -16.93 -13.80 6.04
N ARG A 309 -17.92 -13.12 6.63
CA ARG A 309 -19.06 -13.76 7.32
C ARG A 309 -19.58 -14.82 6.36
N ASN A 310 -19.47 -16.08 6.74
CA ASN A 310 -20.13 -17.18 6.04
C ASN A 310 -21.61 -16.81 5.97
N ARG A 311 -22.07 -16.42 4.78
CA ARG A 311 -23.50 -16.39 4.48
C ARG A 311 -23.91 -17.84 4.46
N THR A 312 -24.39 -18.34 5.59
CA THR A 312 -25.23 -19.53 5.64
C THR A 312 -26.34 -19.30 4.62
N ARG A 313 -26.28 -20.06 3.53
CA ARG A 313 -27.36 -20.14 2.56
C ARG A 313 -28.54 -20.73 3.32
N LEU A 314 -29.59 -19.95 3.51
CA LEU A 314 -30.88 -20.48 3.91
C LEU A 314 -31.28 -21.57 2.89
N PRO A 315 -31.82 -22.72 3.33
CA PRO A 315 -32.29 -23.75 2.42
C PRO A 315 -33.34 -23.17 1.51
N LYS A 316 -33.21 -23.43 0.20
CA LYS A 316 -34.26 -23.15 -0.77
C LYS A 316 -35.48 -23.96 -0.34
N THR A 317 -36.57 -23.29 -0.03
CA THR A 317 -37.88 -23.92 0.16
C THR A 317 -38.23 -24.68 -1.10
N THR A 318 -38.36 -26.00 -0.96
CA THR A 318 -38.85 -26.90 -1.99
C THR A 318 -40.27 -26.45 -2.37
N ARG A 319 -40.46 -26.06 -3.63
CA ARG A 319 -41.79 -25.92 -4.23
C ARG A 319 -42.43 -27.30 -4.22
N LEU A 320 -43.38 -27.52 -3.33
CA LEU A 320 -44.32 -28.63 -3.45
C LEU A 320 -45.29 -28.29 -4.58
N HIS A 321 -45.33 -29.20 -5.55
CA HIS A 321 -46.30 -29.24 -6.63
C HIS A 321 -47.71 -29.36 -6.04
N ALA A 322 -48.57 -28.38 -6.32
CA ALA A 322 -50.00 -28.56 -6.19
C ALA A 322 -50.51 -29.30 -7.43
N ALA A 323 -50.71 -30.61 -7.30
CA ALA A 323 -51.56 -31.38 -8.19
C ALA A 323 -53.01 -31.23 -7.71
N GLY A 324 -53.93 -31.04 -8.66
CA GLY A 324 -55.33 -30.74 -8.40
C GLY A 324 -56.21 -31.95 -8.09
N HIS A 325 -57.53 -31.67 -8.12
CA HIS A 325 -58.70 -32.51 -7.84
C HIS A 325 -59.08 -32.62 -6.35
N THR A 326 -60.33 -32.48 -5.90
CA THR A 326 -61.65 -32.17 -6.48
C THR A 326 -62.61 -31.93 -5.30
N TRP A 327 -63.58 -31.04 -5.50
CA TRP A 327 -64.94 -30.96 -4.94
C TRP A 327 -65.34 -31.85 -3.75
N TYR A 328 -65.82 -31.24 -2.65
CA TYR A 328 -67.14 -31.59 -2.08
C TYR A 328 -67.61 -30.52 -1.07
N ASN A 329 -68.84 -30.07 -1.26
CA ASN A 329 -69.63 -29.24 -0.34
C ASN A 329 -70.63 -30.17 0.37
N PRO A 330 -70.83 -30.04 1.69
CA PRO A 330 -72.18 -30.26 2.18
C PRO A 330 -72.64 -29.22 3.21
N ARG A 331 -73.75 -28.59 2.83
CA ARG A 331 -74.84 -27.94 3.59
C ARG A 331 -74.53 -26.67 4.38
#